data_AF-A0A7G5M0R4-F1
#
_entry.id   AF-A0A7G5M0R4-F1
#
_cell.length_a   1.000
_cell.length_b   1.000
_cell.length_c   1.000
_cell.angle_alpha   90.00
_cell.angle_beta   90.00
_cell.angle_gamma   90.00
#
_symmetry.space_group_name_H-M   'P 1'
#
loop_
_entity.id
_entity.type
_entity.pdbx_description
1 polymer ?
#
loop_
_entity_poly.entity_id
_entity_poly.type
_entity_poly.pdbx_seq_one_letter_code
_entity_poly.pdbx_strand_id
1 'polypeptide(L)'
;MTATTDAPVRAARPRRTKGEGQWALGYREPLNANEQSKKDDNPLNVRARIENIYARGGFDSIDKADLRGRFRWWGLYTQRKPGIDGGKTATLEPEELEDSFFMLRVRIDGGQLDLAQLRTIAGISTEFGRDTADLTDRQNVQYHWIRVEDMPEIWSRLEGVGLSTQEACGDCPRVILGSPVAGISADEIIDGTWAVEEIQRRYIGDPSLSNLPRKFKTAISGHPSHDVVPQINDVAFTGVVHPDYGPGFDLLVGGGLSTNPMLAQRLGAWVPLEEIPEVWHGIASVFRDYGYRRQRSRARIKFLIADWGPEKFRDVLENEYLKRKLVDGPEAPAPRTPGDHVGVYPQLDGGYYVGVAPKVGRLTGTILSQLADVVEAHGSNRVRTTAQQKLLVLDVAPDKVDSLVAALDEIGLEANPSPWRRNTMACTGIEFCKLAIVDTKNRADLLIEEMQHRIPELDEPITINVNGCPNSCARIQTADIGLKGQLVMEDGKQVEGFQVHLGGALGLTPGFGRKLRAHKVTATGLPDYVEGLVRSYLDERTDGESFAEWVARAEEDALR
;
A
#
# COMPACT_ATOMS: atom_id res chain seq x y z
N MET A 1 70.23 -27.98 -2.30
CA MET A 1 69.11 -28.91 -2.56
C MET A 1 68.34 -29.08 -1.25
N THR A 2 67.21 -28.41 -1.12
CA THR A 2 66.22 -28.65 -0.07
C THR A 2 64.87 -28.35 -0.71
N ALA A 3 64.16 -29.42 -1.08
CA ALA A 3 62.85 -29.35 -1.70
C ALA A 3 61.80 -29.09 -0.62
N THR A 4 61.10 -27.96 -0.70
CA THR A 4 59.87 -27.72 0.05
C THR A 4 58.71 -28.29 -0.75
N THR A 5 58.06 -29.32 -0.19
CA THR A 5 56.85 -29.94 -0.73
C THR A 5 55.63 -29.08 -0.43
N ASP A 6 54.97 -28.56 -1.46
CA ASP A 6 53.66 -27.92 -1.34
C ASP A 6 52.59 -28.95 -0.96
N ALA A 7 51.86 -28.67 0.12
CA ALA A 7 50.69 -29.46 0.51
C ALA A 7 49.48 -29.08 -0.38
N PRO A 8 48.64 -30.05 -0.78
CA PRO A 8 47.52 -29.78 -1.67
C PRO A 8 46.43 -28.95 -0.97
N VAL A 9 46.03 -27.86 -1.61
CA VAL A 9 44.87 -27.04 -1.20
C VAL A 9 43.62 -27.91 -1.27
N ARG A 10 43.05 -28.27 -0.12
CA ARG A 10 41.75 -28.95 -0.06
C ARG A 10 40.67 -28.02 -0.61
N ALA A 11 40.05 -28.41 -1.72
CA ALA A 11 38.85 -27.76 -2.22
C ALA A 11 37.78 -27.72 -1.13
N ALA A 12 37.25 -26.52 -0.85
CA ALA A 12 36.17 -26.34 0.10
C ALA A 12 34.95 -27.17 -0.34
N ARG A 13 34.47 -28.07 0.52
CA ARG A 13 33.21 -28.79 0.28
C ARG A 13 32.10 -27.76 0.06
N PRO A 14 31.27 -27.90 -1.00
CA PRO A 14 30.13 -27.00 -1.18
C PRO A 14 29.25 -27.09 0.07
N ARG A 15 29.06 -25.94 0.74
CA ARG A 15 28.09 -25.84 1.84
C ARG A 15 26.74 -26.22 1.25
N ARG A 16 26.15 -27.32 1.71
CA ARG A 16 24.74 -27.67 1.44
C ARG A 16 23.91 -26.42 1.78
N THR A 17 23.33 -25.79 0.77
CA THR A 17 22.37 -24.71 0.96
C THR A 17 21.24 -25.28 1.80
N LYS A 18 21.00 -24.69 2.98
CA LYS A 18 19.87 -25.08 3.82
C LYS A 18 18.59 -24.74 3.05
N GLY A 19 17.61 -25.64 3.04
CA GLY A 19 16.32 -25.35 2.42
C GLY A 19 15.66 -24.12 3.05
N GLU A 20 15.07 -23.25 2.23
CA GLU A 20 14.42 -22.01 2.67
C GLU A 20 12.91 -22.20 2.94
N GLY A 21 12.45 -23.45 3.09
CA GLY A 21 11.04 -23.79 3.34
C GLY A 21 10.16 -23.82 2.09
N GLN A 22 10.77 -23.98 0.91
CA GLN A 22 10.09 -23.99 -0.38
C GLN A 22 9.37 -25.32 -0.59
N TRP A 23 8.06 -25.28 -0.81
CA TRP A 23 7.21 -26.46 -0.90
C TRP A 23 7.48 -27.31 -2.15
N ALA A 24 7.76 -26.69 -3.30
CA ALA A 24 8.10 -27.41 -4.53
C ALA A 24 9.40 -28.23 -4.39
N LEU A 25 10.29 -27.83 -3.47
CA LEU A 25 11.55 -28.53 -3.18
C LEU A 25 11.40 -29.59 -2.06
N GLY A 26 10.17 -29.90 -1.65
CA GLY A 26 9.86 -30.89 -0.61
C GLY A 26 9.98 -30.38 0.83
N TYR A 27 10.33 -29.11 1.06
CA TYR A 27 10.45 -28.53 2.40
C TYR A 27 9.09 -28.03 2.92
N ARG A 28 8.25 -28.95 3.42
CA ARG A 28 6.89 -28.64 3.90
C ARG A 28 6.76 -28.48 5.41
N GLU A 29 7.83 -28.69 6.17
CA GLU A 29 7.81 -28.50 7.62
C GLU A 29 7.88 -27.02 8.02
N PRO A 30 7.15 -26.60 9.06
CA PRO A 30 7.11 -25.20 9.49
C PRO A 30 8.46 -24.81 10.12
N LEU A 31 8.99 -23.66 9.70
CA LEU A 31 10.29 -23.15 10.15
C LEU A 31 10.17 -21.91 11.04
N ASN A 32 8.95 -21.47 11.33
CA ASN A 32 8.64 -20.38 12.25
C ASN A 32 7.20 -20.50 12.77
N ALA A 33 6.88 -19.75 13.82
CA ALA A 33 5.57 -19.81 14.49
C ALA A 33 4.39 -19.46 13.57
N ASN A 34 4.58 -18.62 12.54
CA ASN A 34 3.52 -18.30 11.60
C ASN A 34 3.25 -19.44 10.62
N GLU A 35 4.29 -20.09 10.10
CA GLU A 35 4.12 -21.28 9.26
C GLU A 35 3.52 -22.44 10.07
N GLN A 36 3.87 -22.56 11.36
CA GLN A 36 3.23 -23.51 12.27
C GLN A 36 1.72 -23.20 12.42
N SER A 37 1.37 -21.96 12.77
CA SER A 37 -0.03 -21.53 12.92
C SER A 37 -0.89 -21.82 11.68
N LYS A 38 -0.33 -21.62 10.47
CA LYS A 38 -1.01 -21.94 9.19
C LYS A 38 -1.09 -23.45 8.91
N LYS A 39 -0.14 -24.25 9.41
CA LYS A 39 -0.18 -25.72 9.32
C LYS A 39 -1.23 -26.30 10.25
N ASP A 40 -1.41 -25.70 11.42
CA ASP A 40 -2.35 -26.17 12.44
C ASP A 40 -3.82 -26.05 12.03
N ASP A 41 -4.17 -24.99 11.29
CA ASP A 41 -5.53 -24.77 10.76
C ASP A 41 -5.50 -23.77 9.61
N ASN A 42 -6.39 -23.93 8.61
CA ASN A 42 -6.55 -22.93 7.55
C ASN A 42 -7.02 -21.62 8.18
N PRO A 43 -6.28 -20.52 8.02
CA PRO A 43 -6.63 -19.25 8.66
C PRO A 43 -8.03 -18.71 8.33
N LEU A 44 -8.61 -19.07 7.18
CA LEU A 44 -9.97 -18.67 6.81
C LEU A 44 -11.03 -19.27 7.75
N ASN A 45 -10.78 -20.43 8.35
CA ASN A 45 -11.72 -21.11 9.25
C ASN A 45 -12.02 -20.33 10.54
N VAL A 46 -11.19 -19.33 10.88
CA VAL A 46 -11.38 -18.56 12.12
C VAL A 46 -12.69 -17.78 12.15
N ARG A 47 -13.30 -17.46 11.00
CA ARG A 47 -14.60 -16.79 10.95
C ARG A 47 -15.67 -17.54 11.75
N ALA A 48 -15.75 -18.85 11.58
CA ALA A 48 -16.71 -19.66 12.33
C ALA A 48 -16.48 -19.58 13.84
N ARG A 49 -15.22 -19.48 14.30
CA ARG A 49 -14.91 -19.28 15.73
C ARG A 49 -15.23 -17.87 16.20
N ILE A 50 -15.04 -16.86 15.35
CA ILE A 50 -15.46 -15.48 15.65
C ILE A 50 -16.98 -15.44 15.87
N GLU A 51 -17.79 -15.97 14.95
CA GLU A 51 -19.26 -15.93 15.03
C GLU A 51 -19.83 -16.76 16.19
N ASN A 52 -19.25 -17.93 16.46
CA ASN A 52 -19.85 -18.89 17.38
C ASN A 52 -19.24 -18.86 18.80
N ILE A 53 -18.01 -18.37 18.96
CA ILE A 53 -17.29 -18.39 20.23
C ILE A 53 -16.88 -16.98 20.63
N TYR A 54 -16.02 -16.33 19.85
CA TYR A 54 -15.32 -15.12 20.30
C TYR A 54 -16.21 -13.89 20.39
N ALA A 55 -17.15 -13.71 19.46
CA ALA A 55 -18.12 -12.61 19.53
C ALA A 55 -19.08 -12.74 20.73
N ARG A 56 -19.21 -13.93 21.32
CA ARG A 56 -20.04 -14.18 22.51
C ARG A 56 -19.24 -14.12 23.81
N GLY A 57 -17.99 -14.58 23.76
CA GLY A 57 -17.08 -14.62 24.90
C GLY A 57 -16.24 -13.35 25.10
N GLY A 58 -16.29 -12.42 24.16
CA GLY A 58 -15.50 -11.19 24.16
C GLY A 58 -14.01 -11.42 23.93
N PHE A 59 -13.22 -10.33 24.00
CA PHE A 59 -11.79 -10.33 23.64
C PHE A 59 -10.96 -11.40 24.37
N ASP A 60 -11.16 -11.58 25.68
CA ASP A 60 -10.37 -12.50 26.50
C ASP A 60 -10.64 -13.98 26.19
N SER A 61 -11.73 -14.29 25.47
CA SER A 61 -12.04 -15.65 25.02
C SER A 61 -11.22 -16.10 23.80
N ILE A 62 -10.48 -15.19 23.15
CA ILE A 62 -9.81 -15.46 21.88
C ILE A 62 -8.52 -16.25 22.11
N ASP A 63 -8.36 -17.35 21.35
CA ASP A 63 -7.09 -18.07 21.31
C ASP A 63 -5.96 -17.17 20.78
N LYS A 64 -4.79 -17.20 21.41
CA LYS A 64 -3.67 -16.29 21.06
C LYS A 64 -3.15 -16.49 19.64
N ALA A 65 -3.19 -17.71 19.10
CA ALA A 65 -2.76 -17.97 17.72
C ALA A 65 -3.79 -17.46 16.70
N ASP A 66 -5.07 -17.50 17.05
CA ASP A 66 -6.12 -16.84 16.27
C ASP A 66 -5.97 -15.31 16.32
N LEU A 67 -5.88 -14.73 17.52
CA LEU A 67 -5.79 -13.29 17.77
C LEU A 67 -4.67 -12.62 16.96
N ARG A 68 -3.45 -13.19 17.01
CA ARG A 68 -2.25 -12.60 16.40
C ARG A 68 -1.90 -13.17 15.03
N GLY A 69 -2.59 -14.23 14.63
CA GLY A 69 -2.37 -14.96 13.39
C GLY A 69 -3.59 -14.94 12.49
N ARG A 70 -4.55 -15.82 12.77
CA ARG A 70 -5.64 -16.16 11.84
C ARG A 70 -6.67 -15.04 11.64
N PHE A 71 -6.91 -14.19 12.65
CA PHE A 71 -7.79 -13.01 12.55
C PHE A 71 -7.42 -12.09 11.37
N ARG A 72 -6.14 -12.06 11.00
CA ARG A 72 -5.65 -11.27 9.86
C ARG A 72 -6.25 -11.72 8.54
N TRP A 73 -6.66 -12.97 8.37
CA TRP A 73 -7.31 -13.41 7.13
C TRP A 73 -8.72 -12.83 6.94
N TRP A 74 -9.25 -12.16 7.96
CA TRP A 74 -10.52 -11.43 7.88
C TRP A 74 -10.37 -9.94 8.17
N GLY A 75 -9.18 -9.39 7.89
CA GLY A 75 -8.93 -7.95 7.98
C GLY A 75 -8.76 -7.42 9.40
N LEU A 76 -8.71 -8.29 10.42
CA LEU A 76 -8.57 -7.92 11.82
C LEU A 76 -7.10 -7.93 12.26
N TYR A 77 -6.63 -6.78 12.74
CA TYR A 77 -5.38 -6.65 13.48
C TYR A 77 -5.69 -6.09 14.87
N THR A 78 -5.09 -6.66 15.92
CA THR A 78 -5.09 -6.02 17.24
C THR A 78 -4.49 -4.61 17.14
N GLN A 79 -5.12 -3.61 17.75
CA GLN A 79 -4.59 -2.24 17.75
C GLN A 79 -3.64 -2.00 18.93
N ARG A 80 -2.95 -0.86 18.92
CA ARG A 80 -2.07 -0.42 20.01
C ARG A 80 -2.89 0.09 21.19
N LYS A 81 -2.48 -0.30 22.40
CA LYS A 81 -2.99 0.28 23.65
C LYS A 81 -2.53 1.73 23.82
N PRO A 82 -3.44 2.67 24.18
CA PRO A 82 -3.08 4.06 24.44
C PRO A 82 -2.08 4.22 25.60
N GLY A 83 -1.35 5.33 25.60
CA GLY A 83 -0.44 5.72 26.69
C GLY A 83 0.93 5.03 26.68
N ILE A 84 1.23 4.22 25.68
CA ILE A 84 2.54 3.58 25.52
C ILE A 84 3.41 4.40 24.57
N ASP A 85 4.51 4.94 25.09
CA ASP A 85 5.50 5.70 24.33
C ASP A 85 6.21 4.87 23.23
N GLY A 86 6.66 5.54 22.18
CA GLY A 86 7.34 4.93 21.04
C GLY A 86 8.64 4.21 21.40
N GLY A 87 9.34 4.66 22.44
CA GLY A 87 10.55 4.03 22.95
C GLY A 87 10.34 2.65 23.58
N LYS A 88 9.09 2.27 23.82
CA LYS A 88 8.72 0.94 24.33
C LYS A 88 8.32 -0.05 23.24
N THR A 89 8.13 0.40 21.99
CA THR A 89 7.65 -0.44 20.87
C THR A 89 8.55 -1.65 20.57
N ALA A 90 9.86 -1.52 20.76
CA ALA A 90 10.81 -2.62 20.51
C ALA A 90 11.18 -3.42 21.76
N THR A 91 10.73 -3.00 22.95
CA THR A 91 11.12 -3.60 24.23
C THR A 91 10.00 -4.38 24.91
N LEU A 92 8.75 -4.01 24.66
CA LEU A 92 7.58 -4.68 25.21
C LEU A 92 7.20 -5.89 24.37
N GLU A 93 6.66 -6.91 25.02
CA GLU A 93 6.08 -8.06 24.33
C GLU A 93 4.79 -7.65 23.59
N PRO A 94 4.40 -8.34 22.51
CA PRO A 94 3.22 -8.01 21.73
C PRO A 94 1.95 -7.86 22.59
N GLU A 95 1.76 -8.73 23.59
CA GLU A 95 0.65 -8.71 24.54
C GLU A 95 0.51 -7.39 25.30
N GLU A 96 1.65 -6.75 25.64
CA GLU A 96 1.67 -5.52 26.44
C GLU A 96 1.36 -4.28 25.58
N LEU A 97 1.62 -4.37 24.27
CA LEU A 97 1.31 -3.32 23.30
C LEU A 97 -0.13 -3.38 22.79
N GLU A 98 -0.83 -4.49 23.00
CA GLU A 98 -2.17 -4.77 22.46
C GLU A 98 -3.28 -4.19 23.34
N ASP A 99 -4.24 -3.54 22.68
CA ASP A 99 -5.53 -3.20 23.28
C ASP A 99 -6.55 -4.33 23.07
N SER A 100 -7.69 -4.25 23.76
CA SER A 100 -8.83 -5.17 23.55
C SER A 100 -9.67 -4.87 22.30
N PHE A 101 -9.20 -3.92 21.48
CA PHE A 101 -9.85 -3.47 20.24
C PHE A 101 -9.06 -3.87 18.99
N PHE A 102 -9.74 -3.80 17.86
CA PHE A 102 -9.18 -4.15 16.56
C PHE A 102 -9.19 -2.96 15.60
N MET A 103 -8.13 -2.91 14.79
CA MET A 103 -8.23 -2.32 13.47
C MET A 103 -8.94 -3.33 12.55
N LEU A 104 -9.96 -2.88 11.84
CA LEU A 104 -10.65 -3.64 10.81
C LEU A 104 -10.39 -3.00 9.44
N ARG A 105 -9.99 -3.81 8.47
CA ARG A 105 -9.80 -3.38 7.09
C ARG A 105 -10.89 -3.94 6.18
N VAL A 106 -11.64 -3.06 5.55
CA VAL A 106 -12.58 -3.40 4.46
C VAL A 106 -11.79 -3.58 3.17
N ARG A 107 -12.06 -4.64 2.41
CA ARG A 107 -11.46 -4.90 1.10
C ARG A 107 -12.32 -4.24 0.02
N ILE A 108 -11.72 -3.35 -0.75
CA ILE A 108 -12.36 -2.58 -1.82
C ILE A 108 -11.47 -2.73 -3.06
N ASP A 109 -11.63 -3.84 -3.78
CA ASP A 109 -10.85 -4.11 -5.00
C ASP A 109 -11.17 -3.07 -6.07
N GLY A 110 -10.13 -2.55 -6.73
CA GLY A 110 -10.25 -1.41 -7.65
C GLY A 110 -10.66 -0.08 -7.01
N GLY A 111 -10.84 -0.03 -5.68
CA GLY A 111 -11.31 1.15 -4.98
C GLY A 111 -12.73 1.58 -5.33
N GLN A 112 -13.55 0.66 -5.82
CA GLN A 112 -14.88 0.96 -6.35
C GLN A 112 -15.95 0.89 -5.28
N LEU A 113 -16.72 1.97 -5.14
CA LEU A 113 -17.85 2.06 -4.23
C LEU A 113 -19.07 2.66 -4.93
N ASP A 114 -20.24 2.07 -4.68
CA ASP A 114 -21.52 2.73 -4.88
C ASP A 114 -21.99 3.47 -3.61
N LEU A 115 -23.13 4.18 -3.69
CA LEU A 115 -23.69 4.90 -2.54
C LEU A 115 -24.11 3.96 -1.39
N ALA A 116 -24.64 2.78 -1.69
CA ALA A 116 -25.08 1.83 -0.65
C ALA A 116 -23.87 1.32 0.14
N GLN A 117 -22.79 1.00 -0.57
CA GLN A 117 -21.51 0.60 0.00
C GLN A 117 -20.88 1.73 0.82
N LEU A 118 -20.85 2.96 0.29
CA LEU A 118 -20.32 4.12 1.00
C LEU A 118 -21.11 4.41 2.28
N ARG A 119 -22.45 4.40 2.24
CA ARG A 119 -23.33 4.61 3.40
C ARG A 119 -23.16 3.51 4.45
N THR A 120 -23.03 2.25 4.03
CA THR A 120 -22.74 1.14 4.93
C THR A 120 -21.39 1.33 5.62
N ILE A 121 -20.34 1.71 4.89
CA ILE A 121 -19.02 2.01 5.45
C ILE A 121 -19.12 3.15 6.48
N ALA A 122 -19.82 4.23 6.13
CA ALA A 122 -20.06 5.37 7.02
C ALA A 122 -20.76 4.94 8.32
N GLY A 123 -21.87 4.20 8.22
CA GLY A 123 -22.65 3.74 9.37
C GLY A 123 -21.85 2.81 10.29
N ILE A 124 -21.07 1.89 9.73
CA ILE A 124 -20.19 1.00 10.52
C ILE A 124 -19.16 1.83 11.31
N SER A 125 -18.55 2.83 10.67
CA SER A 125 -17.60 3.71 11.34
C SER A 125 -18.25 4.45 12.52
N THR A 126 -19.39 5.10 12.32
CA THR A 126 -20.06 5.86 13.38
C THR A 126 -20.54 4.96 14.52
N GLU A 127 -21.11 3.79 14.22
CA GLU A 127 -21.71 2.90 15.23
C GLU A 127 -20.68 2.05 15.97
N PHE A 128 -19.73 1.43 15.26
CA PHE A 128 -18.79 0.45 15.83
C PHE A 128 -17.36 0.97 15.92
N GLY A 129 -16.98 1.91 15.05
CA GLY A 129 -15.61 2.39 14.91
C GLY A 129 -15.30 3.69 15.66
N ARG A 130 -16.20 4.17 16.53
CA ARG A 130 -16.11 5.51 17.18
C ARG A 130 -15.88 6.63 16.18
N ASP A 131 -16.58 6.56 15.06
CA ASP A 131 -16.48 7.48 13.93
C ASP A 131 -15.11 7.51 13.24
N THR A 132 -14.20 6.56 13.52
CA THR A 132 -12.91 6.49 12.83
C THR A 132 -13.05 5.90 11.43
N ALA A 133 -12.47 6.55 10.43
CA ALA A 133 -12.33 5.98 9.08
C ALA A 133 -11.08 6.53 8.39
N ASP A 134 -10.17 5.67 7.96
CA ASP A 134 -8.97 6.08 7.22
C ASP A 134 -8.91 5.42 5.84
N LEU A 135 -8.79 6.23 4.79
CA LEU A 135 -8.37 5.77 3.48
C LEU A 135 -6.92 5.27 3.53
N THR A 136 -6.73 4.06 3.03
CA THR A 136 -5.40 3.47 2.88
C THR A 136 -4.79 3.89 1.55
N ASP A 137 -3.47 3.80 1.48
CA ASP A 137 -2.72 3.93 0.22
C ASP A 137 -2.95 2.72 -0.73
N ARG A 138 -3.94 1.88 -0.43
CA ARG A 138 -4.33 0.73 -1.24
C ARG A 138 -5.83 0.69 -1.45
N GLN A 139 -6.48 1.85 -1.56
CA GLN A 139 -7.90 1.98 -1.92
C GLN A 139 -8.91 1.46 -0.88
N ASN A 140 -8.46 0.86 0.20
CA ASN A 140 -9.34 0.39 1.28
C ASN A 140 -9.71 1.50 2.28
N VAL A 141 -10.73 1.21 3.09
CA VAL A 141 -11.04 1.91 4.36
C VAL A 141 -10.57 1.05 5.54
N GLN A 142 -10.07 1.71 6.59
CA GLN A 142 -9.77 1.09 7.88
C GLN A 142 -10.53 1.78 9.00
N TYR A 143 -11.12 0.97 9.88
CA TYR A 143 -11.69 1.39 11.16
C TYR A 143 -10.75 1.01 12.30
N HIS A 144 -10.87 1.70 13.42
CA HIS A 144 -10.27 1.34 14.71
C HIS A 144 -11.38 1.23 15.76
N TRP A 145 -11.03 0.81 16.98
CA TRP A 145 -11.98 0.63 18.08
C TRP A 145 -13.05 -0.44 17.88
N ILE A 146 -12.89 -1.31 16.87
CA ILE A 146 -13.79 -2.43 16.63
C ILE A 146 -13.65 -3.45 17.76
N ARG A 147 -14.77 -3.97 18.25
CA ARG A 147 -14.78 -5.09 19.20
C ARG A 147 -15.12 -6.39 18.47
N VAL A 148 -14.70 -7.52 19.03
CA VAL A 148 -14.96 -8.83 18.39
C VAL A 148 -16.45 -9.18 18.39
N GLU A 149 -17.19 -8.67 19.37
CA GLU A 149 -18.62 -8.81 19.58
C GLU A 149 -19.42 -8.22 18.42
N ASP A 150 -18.92 -7.14 17.81
CA ASP A 150 -19.60 -6.42 16.73
C ASP A 150 -19.37 -7.06 15.36
N MET A 151 -18.39 -7.97 15.23
CA MET A 151 -17.96 -8.51 13.94
C MET A 151 -19.04 -9.24 13.13
N PRO A 152 -19.90 -10.11 13.73
CA PRO A 152 -20.96 -10.76 12.97
C PRO A 152 -21.93 -9.76 12.32
N GLU A 153 -22.27 -8.68 13.02
CA GLU A 153 -23.15 -7.62 12.51
C GLU A 153 -22.44 -6.80 11.42
N ILE A 154 -21.18 -6.44 11.65
CA ILE A 154 -20.37 -5.71 10.66
C ILE A 154 -20.26 -6.52 9.36
N TRP A 155 -19.98 -7.82 9.42
CA TRP A 155 -19.95 -8.67 8.22
C TRP A 155 -21.32 -8.77 7.56
N SER A 156 -22.39 -8.97 8.32
CA SER A 156 -23.76 -8.99 7.78
C SER A 156 -24.06 -7.74 6.95
N ARG A 157 -23.73 -6.54 7.47
CA ARG A 157 -23.93 -5.28 6.76
C ARG A 157 -23.05 -5.12 5.53
N LEU A 158 -21.74 -5.42 5.65
CA LEU A 158 -20.81 -5.33 4.51
C LEU A 158 -21.20 -6.30 3.39
N GLU A 159 -21.49 -7.56 3.72
CA GLU A 159 -21.86 -8.59 2.75
C GLU A 159 -23.22 -8.29 2.11
N GLY A 160 -24.14 -7.67 2.85
CA GLY A 160 -25.42 -7.18 2.34
C GLY A 160 -25.30 -6.15 1.20
N VAL A 161 -24.14 -5.48 1.08
CA VAL A 161 -23.82 -4.56 -0.03
C VAL A 161 -22.67 -5.05 -0.91
N GLY A 162 -22.31 -6.34 -0.81
CA GLY A 162 -21.27 -6.96 -1.65
C GLY A 162 -19.82 -6.64 -1.26
N LEU A 163 -19.58 -6.02 -0.09
CA LEU A 163 -18.25 -5.80 0.46
C LEU A 163 -17.78 -6.97 1.33
N SER A 164 -16.46 -7.07 1.55
CA SER A 164 -15.86 -8.13 2.36
C SER A 164 -14.62 -7.63 3.10
N THR A 165 -14.18 -8.38 4.11
CA THR A 165 -12.88 -8.18 4.79
C THR A 165 -11.93 -9.37 4.54
N GLN A 166 -12.38 -10.35 3.78
CA GLN A 166 -11.65 -11.58 3.47
C GLN A 166 -10.33 -11.27 2.79
N GLU A 167 -9.25 -11.82 3.35
CA GLU A 167 -7.87 -11.69 2.88
C GLU A 167 -7.37 -10.24 2.72
N ALA A 168 -8.04 -9.26 3.35
CA ALA A 168 -7.57 -7.87 3.40
C ALA A 168 -6.18 -7.74 4.09
N CYS A 169 -5.88 -8.71 4.95
CA CYS A 169 -4.68 -8.83 5.76
C CYS A 169 -4.15 -10.28 5.72
N GLY A 170 -3.05 -10.60 6.40
CA GLY A 170 -2.50 -11.97 6.42
C GLY A 170 -1.45 -12.28 5.35
N ASP A 171 -1.10 -13.57 5.23
CA ASP A 171 -0.16 -14.16 4.26
C ASP A 171 -0.90 -14.78 3.07
N CYS A 172 -1.58 -13.91 2.35
CA CYS A 172 -2.48 -14.21 1.24
C CYS A 172 -2.56 -12.98 0.30
N PRO A 173 -3.30 -13.08 -0.82
CA PRO A 173 -3.55 -11.94 -1.71
C PRO A 173 -4.28 -10.79 -1.01
N ARG A 174 -3.65 -9.62 -0.99
CA ARG A 174 -4.28 -8.38 -0.52
C ARG A 174 -5.24 -7.84 -1.57
N VAL A 175 -5.85 -6.69 -1.26
CA VAL A 175 -6.59 -5.87 -2.23
C VAL A 175 -5.81 -5.70 -3.53
N ILE A 176 -6.54 -5.83 -4.63
CA ILE A 176 -6.10 -5.63 -6.00
C ILE A 176 -6.32 -4.16 -6.32
N LEU A 177 -5.23 -3.44 -6.59
CA LEU A 177 -5.37 -2.04 -7.00
C LEU A 177 -5.89 -1.97 -8.42
N GLY A 178 -6.80 -1.04 -8.66
CA GLY A 178 -7.37 -0.69 -9.97
C GLY A 178 -7.26 0.81 -10.20
N SER A 179 -7.21 1.26 -11.46
CA SER A 179 -7.26 2.69 -11.75
C SER A 179 -8.56 3.29 -11.18
N PRO A 180 -8.49 4.42 -10.43
CA PRO A 180 -9.69 5.14 -9.99
C PRO A 180 -10.53 5.70 -11.14
N VAL A 181 -10.02 5.69 -12.38
CA VAL A 181 -10.69 6.24 -13.57
C VAL A 181 -10.81 5.20 -14.68
N ALA A 182 -10.70 3.92 -14.32
CA ALA A 182 -10.91 2.79 -15.22
C ALA A 182 -12.32 2.85 -15.86
N GLY A 183 -12.36 2.73 -17.19
CA GLY A 183 -13.57 2.72 -18.00
C GLY A 183 -14.15 4.11 -18.32
N ILE A 184 -13.53 5.20 -17.84
CA ILE A 184 -14.04 6.57 -18.04
C ILE A 184 -12.99 7.59 -18.47
N SER A 185 -11.71 7.36 -18.21
CA SER A 185 -10.66 8.33 -18.56
C SER A 185 -10.47 8.36 -20.07
N ALA A 186 -10.38 9.57 -20.63
CA ALA A 186 -10.05 9.73 -22.04
C ALA A 186 -8.61 9.31 -22.39
N ASP A 187 -7.74 9.25 -21.38
CA ASP A 187 -6.32 8.92 -21.53
C ASP A 187 -6.01 7.44 -21.27
N GLU A 188 -7.00 6.63 -20.84
CA GLU A 188 -6.75 5.22 -20.55
C GLU A 188 -6.46 4.41 -21.82
N ILE A 189 -5.50 3.49 -21.71
CA ILE A 189 -5.16 2.59 -22.81
C ILE A 189 -6.16 1.45 -22.91
N ILE A 190 -6.58 0.93 -21.74
CA ILE A 190 -7.47 -0.23 -21.61
C ILE A 190 -8.08 -0.28 -20.20
N ASP A 191 -9.37 -0.57 -20.10
CA ASP A 191 -10.03 -0.79 -18.81
C ASP A 191 -9.64 -2.16 -18.23
N GLY A 192 -9.00 -2.16 -17.05
CA GLY A 192 -8.57 -3.37 -16.33
C GLY A 192 -9.61 -3.96 -15.38
N THR A 193 -10.78 -3.34 -15.24
CA THR A 193 -11.79 -3.65 -14.21
C THR A 193 -12.24 -5.11 -14.26
N TRP A 194 -12.49 -5.63 -15.47
CA TRP A 194 -12.89 -7.03 -15.65
C TRP A 194 -11.89 -8.02 -15.02
N ALA A 195 -10.59 -7.77 -15.16
CA ALA A 195 -9.57 -8.65 -14.59
C ALA A 195 -9.52 -8.55 -13.05
N VAL A 196 -9.74 -7.36 -12.50
CA VAL A 196 -9.86 -7.16 -11.04
C VAL A 196 -11.02 -7.99 -10.49
N GLU A 197 -12.20 -7.87 -11.10
CA GLU A 197 -13.42 -8.58 -10.70
C GLU A 197 -13.29 -10.10 -10.87
N GLU A 198 -12.69 -10.57 -11.97
CA GLU A 198 -12.50 -12.00 -12.19
C GLU A 198 -11.49 -12.63 -11.23
N ILE A 199 -10.41 -11.91 -10.87
CA ILE A 199 -9.50 -12.40 -9.82
C ILE A 199 -10.22 -12.45 -8.48
N GLN A 200 -10.98 -11.41 -8.14
CA GLN A 200 -11.78 -11.37 -6.92
C GLN A 200 -12.73 -12.57 -6.84
N ARG A 201 -13.53 -12.78 -7.89
CA ARG A 201 -14.54 -13.84 -7.97
C ARG A 201 -13.95 -15.25 -7.94
N ARG A 202 -12.83 -15.47 -8.62
CA ARG A 202 -12.25 -16.83 -8.80
C ARG A 202 -11.37 -17.26 -7.64
N TYR A 203 -10.61 -16.34 -7.04
CA TYR A 203 -9.46 -16.71 -6.22
C TYR A 203 -9.44 -16.12 -4.81
N ILE A 204 -10.20 -15.06 -4.54
CA ILE A 204 -10.29 -14.52 -3.18
C ILE A 204 -11.20 -15.43 -2.35
N GLY A 205 -10.69 -15.88 -1.22
CA GLY A 205 -11.28 -16.94 -0.39
C GLY A 205 -10.88 -18.35 -0.81
N ASP A 206 -10.10 -18.54 -1.88
CA ASP A 206 -9.63 -19.87 -2.28
C ASP A 206 -8.60 -20.42 -1.27
N PRO A 207 -8.87 -21.59 -0.64
CA PRO A 207 -7.93 -22.27 0.24
C PRO A 207 -6.55 -22.54 -0.39
N SER A 208 -6.47 -22.63 -1.72
CA SER A 208 -5.22 -22.88 -2.46
C SER A 208 -4.24 -21.69 -2.38
N LEU A 209 -4.75 -20.47 -2.12
CA LEU A 209 -3.98 -19.23 -2.01
C LEU A 209 -4.03 -18.60 -0.61
N SER A 210 -4.79 -19.17 0.33
CA SER A 210 -4.84 -18.66 1.70
C SER A 210 -3.56 -18.93 2.51
N ASN A 211 -2.59 -19.69 1.98
CA ASN A 211 -1.32 -19.98 2.63
C ASN A 211 -0.12 -19.64 1.74
N LEU A 212 0.13 -18.35 1.52
CA LEU A 212 1.33 -17.86 0.86
C LEU A 212 2.50 -17.70 1.85
N PRO A 213 3.76 -17.60 1.38
CA PRO A 213 4.90 -17.36 2.24
C PRO A 213 4.83 -16.02 3.00
N ARG A 214 4.19 -15.01 2.41
CA ARG A 214 3.89 -13.71 3.03
C ARG A 214 2.78 -13.00 2.24
N LYS A 215 2.40 -11.77 2.65
CA LYS A 215 1.47 -10.90 1.89
C LYS A 215 1.85 -10.79 0.41
N PHE A 216 0.84 -10.77 -0.45
CA PHE A 216 0.96 -10.65 -1.90
C PHE A 216 0.08 -9.49 -2.41
N LYS A 217 0.69 -8.48 -3.00
CA LYS A 217 0.07 -7.23 -3.46
C LYS A 217 -0.04 -7.21 -4.98
N THR A 218 -1.25 -6.94 -5.48
CA THR A 218 -1.56 -6.84 -6.90
C THR A 218 -1.88 -5.40 -7.28
N ALA A 219 -1.53 -4.99 -8.50
CA ALA A 219 -2.00 -3.77 -9.14
C ALA A 219 -2.31 -4.01 -10.62
N ILE A 220 -3.42 -3.48 -11.12
CA ILE A 220 -3.86 -3.59 -12.52
C ILE A 220 -4.35 -2.21 -12.93
N SER A 221 -3.74 -1.59 -13.94
CA SER A 221 -4.21 -0.31 -14.48
C SER A 221 -3.79 -0.18 -15.92
N GLY A 222 -4.71 0.26 -16.78
CA GLY A 222 -4.40 0.67 -18.14
C GLY A 222 -4.10 2.16 -18.28
N HIS A 223 -4.08 2.92 -17.18
CA HIS A 223 -3.87 4.35 -17.23
C HIS A 223 -2.36 4.69 -17.33
N PRO A 224 -1.94 5.58 -18.26
CA PRO A 224 -0.53 5.88 -18.50
C PRO A 224 0.17 6.63 -17.35
N SER A 225 -0.58 7.19 -16.40
CA SER A 225 -0.02 7.89 -15.22
C SER A 225 0.49 6.96 -14.11
N HIS A 226 0.35 5.63 -14.26
CA HIS A 226 0.75 4.64 -13.25
C HIS A 226 0.09 4.90 -11.88
N ASP A 227 -1.19 5.28 -11.91
CA ASP A 227 -2.02 5.64 -10.75
C ASP A 227 -2.12 4.55 -9.65
N VAL A 228 -1.81 3.30 -9.98
CA VAL A 228 -1.76 2.15 -9.05
C VAL A 228 -0.34 1.77 -8.59
N VAL A 229 0.67 2.57 -8.94
CA VAL A 229 2.05 2.46 -8.46
C VAL A 229 2.66 1.05 -8.72
N PRO A 230 2.71 0.60 -9.99
CA PRO A 230 3.01 -0.80 -10.35
C PRO A 230 4.38 -1.27 -9.85
N GLN A 231 5.36 -0.37 -9.76
CA GLN A 231 6.77 -0.69 -9.47
C GLN A 231 7.00 -1.24 -8.04
N ILE A 232 6.03 -1.11 -7.12
CA ILE A 232 6.18 -1.55 -5.72
C ILE A 232 5.17 -2.62 -5.29
N ASN A 233 4.46 -3.22 -6.25
CA ASN A 233 3.56 -4.34 -6.03
C ASN A 233 4.27 -5.69 -6.26
N ASP A 234 3.79 -6.75 -5.61
CA ASP A 234 4.36 -8.09 -5.77
C ASP A 234 4.14 -8.60 -7.21
N VAL A 235 3.01 -8.23 -7.82
CA VAL A 235 2.70 -8.36 -9.24
C VAL A 235 1.96 -7.11 -9.73
N ALA A 236 2.25 -6.65 -10.94
CA ALA A 236 1.53 -5.57 -11.59
C ALA A 236 1.32 -5.81 -13.09
N PHE A 237 0.17 -5.36 -13.58
CA PHE A 237 -0.22 -5.35 -14.99
C PHE A 237 -0.44 -3.89 -15.40
N THR A 238 0.40 -3.38 -16.29
CA THR A 238 0.44 -1.94 -16.65
C THR A 238 0.08 -1.77 -18.12
N GLY A 239 -0.90 -0.93 -18.44
CA GLY A 239 -1.38 -0.71 -19.80
C GLY A 239 -0.28 -0.36 -20.79
N VAL A 240 -0.26 -1.06 -21.92
CA VAL A 240 0.64 -0.78 -23.04
C VAL A 240 0.00 -1.24 -24.36
N VAL A 241 0.32 -0.56 -25.45
CA VAL A 241 -0.10 -0.96 -26.80
C VAL A 241 1.01 -1.82 -27.43
N HIS A 242 0.72 -3.09 -27.67
CA HIS A 242 1.61 -3.97 -28.43
C HIS A 242 1.51 -3.65 -29.93
N PRO A 243 2.63 -3.58 -30.69
CA PRO A 243 2.61 -3.29 -32.12
C PRO A 243 1.72 -4.22 -32.94
N ASP A 244 1.75 -5.52 -32.65
CA ASP A 244 1.00 -6.55 -33.38
C ASP A 244 -0.35 -6.95 -32.76
N TYR A 245 -0.55 -6.73 -31.47
CA TYR A 245 -1.71 -7.26 -30.72
C TYR A 245 -2.61 -6.17 -30.11
N GLY A 246 -2.23 -4.89 -30.24
CA GLY A 246 -3.02 -3.78 -29.73
C GLY A 246 -2.94 -3.61 -28.20
N PRO A 247 -3.93 -2.95 -27.57
CA PRO A 247 -3.96 -2.68 -26.13
C PRO A 247 -3.92 -3.96 -25.29
N GLY A 248 -3.04 -3.98 -24.29
CA GLY A 248 -2.97 -5.01 -23.25
C GLY A 248 -2.05 -4.55 -22.13
N PHE A 249 -1.36 -5.46 -21.45
CA PHE A 249 -0.61 -5.13 -20.23
C PHE A 249 0.82 -5.67 -20.22
N ASP A 250 1.77 -4.80 -19.89
CA ASP A 250 3.14 -5.16 -19.52
C ASP A 250 3.17 -5.73 -18.09
N LEU A 251 3.88 -6.84 -17.91
CA LEU A 251 3.90 -7.63 -16.67
C LEU A 251 5.16 -7.37 -15.84
N LEU A 252 4.96 -6.88 -14.61
CA LEU A 252 6.01 -6.67 -13.62
C LEU A 252 5.83 -7.57 -12.40
N VAL A 253 6.92 -8.09 -11.84
CA VAL A 253 6.90 -8.96 -10.64
C VAL A 253 8.04 -8.59 -9.68
N GLY A 254 7.80 -8.68 -8.38
CA GLY A 254 8.86 -8.62 -7.37
C GLY A 254 9.08 -7.26 -6.71
N GLY A 255 8.08 -6.36 -6.70
CA GLY A 255 8.19 -5.07 -6.04
C GLY A 255 7.95 -5.09 -4.53
N GLY A 256 8.57 -4.15 -3.81
CA GLY A 256 8.15 -3.79 -2.46
C GLY A 256 9.20 -3.08 -1.63
N LEU A 257 8.73 -2.17 -0.77
CA LEU A 257 9.56 -1.23 -0.01
C LEU A 257 10.11 -1.85 1.30
N SER A 258 9.45 -1.66 2.46
CA SER A 258 9.95 -2.13 3.76
C SER A 258 11.43 -1.79 3.99
N THR A 259 12.17 -2.57 4.78
CA THR A 259 13.57 -2.28 5.13
C THR A 259 14.57 -2.50 4.00
N ASN A 260 14.25 -3.35 3.03
CA ASN A 260 15.08 -3.66 1.87
C ASN A 260 14.29 -3.38 0.58
N PRO A 261 14.23 -2.11 0.12
CA PRO A 261 13.37 -1.72 -1.00
C PRO A 261 13.88 -2.30 -2.32
N MET A 262 12.95 -2.82 -3.13
CA MET A 262 13.24 -3.37 -4.46
C MET A 262 12.09 -2.97 -5.40
N LEU A 263 12.43 -2.52 -6.61
CA LEU A 263 11.45 -2.27 -7.66
C LEU A 263 11.07 -3.61 -8.32
N ALA A 264 9.81 -3.71 -8.76
CA ALA A 264 9.34 -4.82 -9.57
C ALA A 264 10.10 -4.83 -10.90
N GLN A 265 10.40 -6.03 -11.39
CA GLN A 265 11.13 -6.23 -12.63
C GLN A 265 10.15 -6.68 -13.71
N ARG A 266 10.34 -6.17 -14.93
CA ARG A 266 9.58 -6.61 -16.10
C ARG A 266 9.90 -8.08 -16.40
N LEU A 267 8.89 -8.85 -16.76
CA LEU A 267 9.08 -10.20 -17.33
C LEU A 267 9.27 -10.17 -18.85
N GLY A 268 9.18 -8.98 -19.47
CA GLY A 268 9.23 -8.82 -20.92
C GLY A 268 8.03 -9.45 -21.64
N ALA A 269 6.89 -9.57 -20.93
CA ALA A 269 5.70 -10.24 -21.43
C ALA A 269 4.53 -9.24 -21.55
N TRP A 270 3.80 -9.36 -22.64
CA TRP A 270 2.51 -8.70 -22.85
C TRP A 270 1.38 -9.69 -22.57
N VAL A 271 0.35 -9.24 -21.85
CA VAL A 271 -0.79 -10.07 -21.45
C VAL A 271 -2.08 -9.38 -21.89
N PRO A 272 -2.94 -10.04 -22.69
CA PRO A 272 -4.27 -9.51 -23.01
C PRO A 272 -5.17 -9.57 -21.77
N LEU A 273 -6.18 -8.70 -21.71
CA LEU A 273 -7.06 -8.53 -20.54
C LEU A 273 -7.64 -9.86 -20.04
N GLU A 274 -8.13 -10.69 -20.96
CA GLU A 274 -8.78 -11.97 -20.70
C GLU A 274 -7.88 -13.02 -20.04
N GLU A 275 -6.56 -12.92 -20.22
CA GLU A 275 -5.58 -13.86 -19.67
C GLU A 275 -5.06 -13.44 -18.29
N ILE A 276 -5.26 -12.19 -17.87
CA ILE A 276 -4.71 -11.67 -16.60
C ILE A 276 -5.07 -12.55 -15.40
N PRO A 277 -6.33 -13.01 -15.19
CA PRO A 277 -6.64 -13.83 -14.02
C PRO A 277 -5.85 -15.13 -13.96
N GLU A 278 -5.62 -15.79 -15.10
CA GLU A 278 -4.86 -17.04 -15.17
C GLU A 278 -3.37 -16.81 -14.93
N VAL A 279 -2.81 -15.77 -15.56
CA VAL A 279 -1.40 -15.38 -15.36
C VAL A 279 -1.15 -14.98 -13.91
N TRP A 280 -2.05 -14.19 -13.33
CA TRP A 280 -2.01 -13.79 -11.94
C TRP A 280 -2.00 -15.00 -10.99
N HIS A 281 -2.88 -15.98 -11.22
CA HIS A 281 -2.95 -17.20 -10.42
C HIS A 281 -1.68 -18.04 -10.57
N GLY A 282 -1.11 -18.12 -11.77
CA GLY A 282 0.19 -18.76 -12.01
C GLY A 282 1.31 -18.13 -11.17
N ILE A 283 1.41 -16.79 -11.16
CA ILE A 283 2.41 -16.05 -10.36
C ILE A 283 2.22 -16.28 -8.86
N ALA A 284 0.97 -16.20 -8.38
CA ALA A 284 0.64 -16.47 -6.98
C ALA A 284 1.00 -17.91 -6.59
N SER A 285 0.80 -18.87 -7.50
CA SER A 285 1.16 -20.29 -7.31
C SER A 285 2.68 -20.50 -7.30
N VAL A 286 3.44 -19.87 -8.20
CA VAL A 286 4.91 -19.86 -8.13
C VAL A 286 5.37 -19.34 -6.78
N PHE A 287 4.78 -18.24 -6.30
CA PHE A 287 5.13 -17.70 -4.99
C PHE A 287 4.77 -18.65 -3.85
N ARG A 288 3.59 -19.28 -3.88
CA ARG A 288 3.17 -20.29 -2.90
C ARG A 288 4.20 -21.41 -2.77
N ASP A 289 4.66 -21.92 -3.91
CA ASP A 289 5.43 -23.17 -3.97
C ASP A 289 6.95 -22.94 -3.84
N TYR A 290 7.46 -21.85 -4.43
CA TYR A 290 8.89 -21.55 -4.49
C TYR A 290 9.32 -20.38 -3.60
N GLY A 291 8.39 -19.60 -3.02
CA GLY A 291 8.75 -18.51 -2.14
C GLY A 291 9.30 -18.99 -0.79
N TYR A 292 10.15 -18.16 -0.17
CA TYR A 292 10.86 -18.52 1.04
C TYR A 292 9.97 -18.42 2.28
N ARG A 293 10.01 -19.46 3.12
CA ARG A 293 9.19 -19.59 4.34
C ARG A 293 10.03 -19.68 5.62
N ARG A 294 11.36 -19.67 5.53
CA ARG A 294 12.24 -19.75 6.70
C ARG A 294 12.26 -18.46 7.51
N GLN A 295 12.77 -17.38 6.93
CA GLN A 295 12.92 -16.08 7.60
C GLN A 295 11.81 -15.12 7.17
N ARG A 296 11.00 -14.64 8.12
CA ARG A 296 9.87 -13.72 7.84
C ARG A 296 10.29 -12.43 7.14
N SER A 297 11.48 -11.91 7.48
CA SER A 297 12.07 -10.71 6.86
C SER A 297 12.54 -10.94 5.41
N ARG A 298 12.69 -12.21 4.98
CA ARG A 298 13.11 -12.62 3.64
C ARG A 298 12.03 -13.46 2.91
N ALA A 299 10.76 -13.34 3.30
CA ALA A 299 9.67 -14.22 2.80
C ALA A 299 8.80 -13.61 1.69
N ARG A 300 9.11 -12.39 1.21
CA ARG A 300 8.35 -11.73 0.12
C ARG A 300 8.87 -12.17 -1.24
N ILE A 301 8.00 -12.18 -2.26
CA ILE A 301 8.36 -12.60 -3.63
C ILE A 301 9.53 -11.79 -4.22
N LYS A 302 9.70 -10.52 -3.83
CA LYS A 302 10.86 -9.72 -4.24
C LYS A 302 12.21 -10.38 -4.01
N PHE A 303 12.36 -11.18 -2.94
CA PHE A 303 13.59 -11.92 -2.68
C PHE A 303 13.74 -13.14 -3.58
N LEU A 304 12.64 -13.78 -3.96
CA LEU A 304 12.65 -14.85 -4.94
C LEU A 304 13.09 -14.29 -6.31
N ILE A 305 12.50 -13.18 -6.74
CA ILE A 305 12.88 -12.49 -7.99
C ILE A 305 14.34 -12.02 -7.93
N ALA A 306 14.80 -11.46 -6.81
CA ALA A 306 16.18 -11.05 -6.64
C ALA A 306 17.19 -12.20 -6.83
N ASP A 307 16.85 -13.39 -6.33
CA ASP A 307 17.72 -14.56 -6.40
C ASP A 307 17.59 -15.33 -7.73
N TRP A 308 16.43 -15.29 -8.39
CA TRP A 308 16.18 -16.02 -9.64
C TRP A 308 16.43 -15.21 -10.90
N GLY A 309 16.17 -13.90 -10.87
CA GLY A 309 16.02 -13.08 -12.06
C GLY A 309 14.65 -13.25 -12.73
N PRO A 310 14.20 -12.26 -13.52
CA PRO A 310 12.92 -12.30 -14.22
C PRO A 310 12.85 -13.41 -15.27
N GLU A 311 13.95 -13.75 -15.93
CA GLU A 311 14.00 -14.76 -16.99
C GLU A 311 13.70 -16.16 -16.44
N LYS A 312 14.38 -16.55 -15.35
CA LYS A 312 14.13 -17.83 -14.70
C LYS A 312 12.72 -17.90 -14.10
N PHE A 313 12.23 -16.79 -13.53
CA PHE A 313 10.88 -16.74 -13.00
C PHE A 313 9.85 -16.95 -14.10
N ARG A 314 10.00 -16.27 -15.24
CA ARG A 314 9.15 -16.45 -16.43
C ARG A 314 9.21 -17.88 -16.95
N ASP A 315 10.38 -18.48 -17.05
CA ASP A 315 10.53 -19.87 -17.51
C ASP A 315 9.76 -20.86 -16.62
N VAL A 316 9.87 -20.73 -15.30
CA VAL A 316 9.12 -21.57 -14.35
C VAL A 316 7.62 -21.29 -14.46
N LEU A 317 7.19 -20.03 -14.53
CA LEU A 317 5.79 -19.65 -14.70
C LEU A 317 5.19 -20.30 -15.96
N GLU A 318 5.86 -20.16 -17.10
CA GLU A 318 5.41 -20.68 -18.39
C GLU A 318 5.39 -22.21 -18.43
N ASN A 319 6.46 -22.87 -17.98
CA ASN A 319 6.62 -24.31 -18.15
C ASN A 319 5.92 -25.12 -17.05
N GLU A 320 5.91 -24.64 -15.81
CA GLU A 320 5.35 -25.39 -14.68
C GLU A 320 3.88 -25.07 -14.40
N TYR A 321 3.44 -23.84 -14.67
CA TYR A 321 2.10 -23.37 -14.29
C TYR A 321 1.20 -23.09 -15.48
N LEU A 322 1.61 -22.20 -16.42
CA LEU A 322 0.77 -21.81 -17.55
C LEU A 322 0.72 -22.86 -18.66
N LYS A 323 1.75 -23.71 -18.77
CA LYS A 323 1.94 -24.71 -19.84
C LYS A 323 1.94 -24.11 -21.25
N ARG A 324 2.33 -22.85 -21.37
CA ARG A 324 2.47 -22.10 -22.63
C ARG A 324 3.45 -20.95 -22.46
N LYS A 325 3.96 -20.44 -23.56
CA LYS A 325 4.74 -19.20 -23.59
C LYS A 325 3.82 -17.99 -23.51
N LEU A 326 4.26 -16.97 -22.77
CA LEU A 326 3.65 -15.64 -22.83
C LEU A 326 4.15 -14.91 -24.07
N VAL A 327 3.32 -14.02 -24.61
CA VAL A 327 3.69 -13.14 -25.73
C VAL A 327 4.74 -12.15 -25.23
N ASP A 328 5.79 -11.90 -26.00
CA ASP A 328 6.77 -10.87 -25.68
C ASP A 328 6.14 -9.48 -25.78
N GLY A 329 6.57 -8.53 -24.94
CA GLY A 329 5.89 -7.24 -24.80
C GLY A 329 6.80 -6.02 -24.68
N PRO A 330 6.39 -4.87 -25.25
CA PRO A 330 7.07 -3.60 -25.01
C PRO A 330 6.91 -3.15 -23.55
N GLU A 331 7.78 -2.23 -23.13
CA GLU A 331 7.69 -1.56 -21.83
C GLU A 331 6.54 -0.55 -21.81
N ALA A 332 5.78 -0.54 -20.72
CA ALA A 332 4.88 0.58 -20.46
C ALA A 332 5.70 1.87 -20.27
N PRO A 333 5.41 2.96 -21.00
CA PRO A 333 6.15 4.22 -20.88
C PRO A 333 6.12 4.76 -19.45
N ALA A 334 7.20 5.43 -19.03
CA ALA A 334 7.21 6.13 -17.76
C ALA A 334 6.11 7.23 -17.72
N PRO A 335 5.43 7.39 -16.57
CA PRO A 335 4.33 8.36 -16.46
C PRO A 335 4.88 9.79 -16.57
N ARG A 336 4.14 10.64 -17.28
CA ARG A 336 4.47 12.07 -17.45
C ARG A 336 3.71 12.99 -16.51
N THR A 337 2.61 12.50 -15.93
CA THR A 337 1.74 13.26 -15.02
C THR A 337 1.53 12.46 -13.73
N PRO A 338 1.28 13.13 -12.60
CA PRO A 338 0.91 12.46 -11.36
C PRO A 338 -0.38 11.65 -11.53
N GLY A 339 -0.38 10.39 -11.08
CA GLY A 339 -1.56 9.53 -11.08
C GLY A 339 -2.43 9.64 -9.83
N ASP A 340 -2.58 10.84 -9.24
CA ASP A 340 -3.39 11.04 -8.02
C ASP A 340 -4.87 11.37 -8.29
N HIS A 341 -5.16 11.82 -9.51
CA HIS A 341 -6.48 12.19 -10.03
C HIS A 341 -7.22 13.27 -9.23
N VAL A 342 -6.51 14.13 -8.48
CA VAL A 342 -7.11 15.25 -7.75
C VAL A 342 -7.38 16.42 -8.70
N GLY A 343 -8.58 17.02 -8.62
CA GLY A 343 -9.07 18.06 -9.51
C GLY A 343 -10.30 17.64 -10.32
N VAL A 344 -10.69 18.46 -11.28
CA VAL A 344 -11.84 18.26 -12.18
C VAL A 344 -11.34 17.84 -13.56
N TYR A 345 -11.85 16.72 -14.09
CA TYR A 345 -11.41 16.17 -15.36
C TYR A 345 -12.59 15.64 -16.19
N PRO A 346 -12.52 15.73 -17.53
CA PRO A 346 -13.55 15.20 -18.40
C PRO A 346 -13.54 13.66 -18.45
N GLN A 347 -14.72 13.07 -18.66
CA GLN A 347 -14.91 11.65 -18.96
C GLN A 347 -15.21 11.43 -20.45
N LEU A 348 -15.05 10.19 -20.91
CA LEU A 348 -15.37 9.77 -22.28
C LEU A 348 -16.84 9.98 -22.69
N ASP A 349 -17.76 9.92 -21.73
CA ASP A 349 -19.21 10.09 -21.94
C ASP A 349 -19.66 11.55 -21.96
N GLY A 350 -18.72 12.50 -21.86
CA GLY A 350 -19.00 13.94 -21.80
C GLY A 350 -19.35 14.45 -20.41
N GLY A 351 -19.39 13.57 -19.39
CA GLY A 351 -19.42 13.96 -17.98
C GLY A 351 -18.05 14.36 -17.45
N TYR A 352 -17.97 14.55 -16.14
CA TYR A 352 -16.74 14.86 -15.42
C TYR A 352 -16.57 13.93 -14.23
N TYR A 353 -15.32 13.73 -13.81
CA TYR A 353 -15.00 13.24 -12.49
C TYR A 353 -14.29 14.32 -11.67
N VAL A 354 -14.52 14.30 -10.36
CA VAL A 354 -13.96 15.25 -9.40
C VAL A 354 -13.21 14.48 -8.34
N GLY A 355 -11.88 14.58 -8.33
CA GLY A 355 -11.02 14.03 -7.30
C GLY A 355 -10.72 15.05 -6.20
N VAL A 356 -10.80 14.60 -4.95
CA VAL A 356 -10.62 15.45 -3.76
C VAL A 356 -9.64 14.85 -2.77
N ALA A 357 -8.93 15.74 -2.07
CA ALA A 357 -7.87 15.36 -1.14
C ALA A 357 -8.31 15.53 0.33
N PRO A 358 -8.65 14.44 1.05
CA PRO A 358 -8.64 14.48 2.51
C PRO A 358 -7.21 14.65 3.03
N LYS A 359 -7.06 15.21 4.23
CA LYS A 359 -5.75 15.32 4.87
C LYS A 359 -5.22 13.93 5.20
N VAL A 360 -4.17 13.49 4.51
CA VAL A 360 -3.48 12.20 4.71
C VAL A 360 -4.42 10.99 4.83
N GLY A 361 -5.50 10.99 4.04
CA GLY A 361 -6.51 9.92 4.03
C GLY A 361 -7.39 9.83 5.27
N ARG A 362 -7.33 10.79 6.20
CA ARG A 362 -8.17 10.78 7.40
C ARG A 362 -9.57 11.29 7.08
N LEU A 363 -10.56 10.49 7.46
CA LEU A 363 -11.99 10.77 7.34
C LEU A 363 -12.67 10.36 8.66
N THR A 364 -14.00 10.48 8.67
CA THR A 364 -14.86 9.89 9.71
C THR A 364 -16.07 9.24 9.06
N GLY A 365 -16.79 8.42 9.82
CA GLY A 365 -18.10 7.90 9.39
C GLY A 365 -19.07 9.03 9.05
N THR A 366 -19.09 10.07 9.87
CA THR A 366 -19.86 11.30 9.64
C THR A 366 -19.53 11.95 8.29
N ILE A 367 -18.25 12.20 7.99
CA ILE A 367 -17.84 12.80 6.70
C ILE A 367 -18.19 11.88 5.52
N LEU A 368 -18.01 10.56 5.67
CA LEU A 368 -18.38 9.60 4.61
C LEU A 368 -19.90 9.58 4.37
N SER A 369 -20.73 9.74 5.41
CA SER A 369 -22.17 9.86 5.26
C SER A 369 -22.55 11.14 4.52
N GLN A 370 -21.95 12.27 4.89
CA GLN A 370 -22.18 13.55 4.21
C GLN A 370 -21.72 13.51 2.76
N LEU A 371 -20.58 12.87 2.49
CA LEU A 371 -20.11 12.62 1.12
C LEU A 371 -21.16 11.84 0.32
N ALA A 372 -21.77 10.80 0.88
CA ALA A 372 -22.82 10.06 0.20
C ALA A 372 -24.04 10.94 -0.14
N ASP A 373 -24.46 11.82 0.77
CA ASP A 373 -25.55 12.77 0.53
C ASP A 373 -25.21 13.77 -0.59
N VAL A 374 -23.98 14.29 -0.58
CA VAL A 374 -23.48 15.20 -1.63
C VAL A 374 -23.43 14.50 -2.99
N VAL A 375 -22.88 13.28 -3.05
CA VAL A 375 -22.78 12.50 -4.30
C VAL A 375 -24.17 12.20 -4.88
N GLU A 376 -25.11 11.77 -4.04
CA GLU A 376 -26.49 11.50 -4.42
C GLU A 376 -27.21 12.75 -4.94
N ALA A 377 -27.06 13.89 -4.24
CA ALA A 377 -27.66 15.16 -4.64
C ALA A 377 -27.17 15.64 -6.03
N HIS A 378 -25.94 15.29 -6.40
CA HIS A 378 -25.36 15.62 -7.70
C HIS A 378 -25.68 14.58 -8.79
N GLY A 379 -26.42 13.51 -8.45
CA GLY A 379 -26.90 12.51 -9.40
C GLY A 379 -25.87 11.44 -9.78
N SER A 380 -24.80 11.31 -8.99
CA SER A 380 -23.82 10.24 -9.14
C SER A 380 -24.11 9.09 -8.18
N ASN A 381 -23.69 7.88 -8.55
CA ASN A 381 -23.70 6.71 -7.68
C ASN A 381 -22.32 6.04 -7.62
N ARG A 382 -21.25 6.74 -8.03
CA ARG A 382 -19.93 6.13 -8.18
C ARG A 382 -18.87 6.96 -7.48
N VAL A 383 -18.32 6.37 -6.43
CA VAL A 383 -17.16 6.88 -5.71
C VAL A 383 -15.97 5.96 -5.95
N ARG A 384 -14.78 6.53 -6.03
CA ARG A 384 -13.53 5.78 -6.13
C ARG A 384 -12.57 6.22 -5.05
N THR A 385 -11.78 5.29 -4.53
CA THR A 385 -10.65 5.59 -3.66
C THR A 385 -9.34 5.41 -4.44
N THR A 386 -8.28 6.10 -4.04
CA THR A 386 -7.00 6.09 -4.77
C THR A 386 -5.88 5.38 -4.02
N ALA A 387 -4.82 5.03 -4.76
CA ALA A 387 -3.59 4.54 -4.14
C ALA A 387 -2.80 5.65 -3.41
N GLN A 388 -3.28 6.89 -3.42
CA GLN A 388 -2.64 8.07 -2.82
C GLN A 388 -3.43 8.58 -1.60
N GLN A 389 -4.40 7.80 -1.10
CA GLN A 389 -5.27 8.16 0.03
C GLN A 389 -6.24 9.32 -0.29
N LYS A 390 -6.74 9.38 -1.52
CA LYS A 390 -7.77 10.34 -1.98
C LYS A 390 -9.05 9.63 -2.42
N LEU A 391 -10.05 10.41 -2.80
CA LEU A 391 -11.32 9.90 -3.32
C LEU A 391 -11.79 10.70 -4.53
N LEU A 392 -12.59 10.08 -5.40
CA LEU A 392 -13.19 10.70 -6.59
C LEU A 392 -14.70 10.49 -6.57
N VAL A 393 -15.43 11.46 -7.08
CA VAL A 393 -16.83 11.36 -7.48
C VAL A 393 -16.88 11.32 -9.01
N LEU A 394 -17.51 10.30 -9.58
CA LEU A 394 -17.57 10.10 -11.03
C LEU A 394 -18.92 10.54 -11.60
N ASP A 395 -19.04 10.57 -12.93
CA ASP A 395 -20.30 10.73 -13.67
C ASP A 395 -21.06 12.02 -13.33
N VAL A 396 -20.32 13.11 -13.15
CA VAL A 396 -20.86 14.43 -12.79
C VAL A 396 -21.24 15.18 -14.06
N ALA A 397 -22.47 15.66 -14.14
CA ALA A 397 -22.91 16.48 -15.27
C ALA A 397 -22.14 17.82 -15.32
N PRO A 398 -21.81 18.35 -16.50
CA PRO A 398 -21.00 19.58 -16.63
C PRO A 398 -21.55 20.78 -15.85
N ASP A 399 -22.87 20.94 -15.79
CA ASP A 399 -23.58 22.02 -15.10
C ASP A 399 -23.64 21.85 -13.56
N LYS A 400 -23.21 20.69 -13.05
CA LYS A 400 -23.18 20.35 -11.62
C LYS A 400 -21.79 20.32 -11.01
N VAL A 401 -20.74 20.49 -11.81
CA VAL A 401 -19.35 20.41 -11.35
C VAL A 401 -19.06 21.45 -10.26
N ASP A 402 -19.36 22.71 -10.52
CA ASP A 402 -19.04 23.80 -9.59
C ASP A 402 -19.80 23.67 -8.26
N SER A 403 -21.08 23.26 -8.33
CA SER A 403 -21.88 23.05 -7.11
C SER A 403 -21.38 21.83 -6.32
N LEU A 404 -20.91 20.78 -7.00
CA LEU A 404 -20.32 19.62 -6.34
C LEU A 404 -19.03 20.00 -5.63
N VAL A 405 -18.13 20.74 -6.30
CA VAL A 405 -16.87 21.20 -5.71
C VAL A 405 -17.15 22.03 -4.44
N ALA A 406 -18.08 22.98 -4.51
CA ALA A 406 -18.46 23.78 -3.35
C ALA A 406 -19.02 22.93 -2.20
N ALA A 407 -19.90 21.96 -2.49
CA ALA A 407 -20.46 21.07 -1.47
C ALA A 407 -19.42 20.13 -0.84
N LEU A 408 -18.42 19.69 -1.60
CA LEU A 408 -17.30 18.88 -1.09
C LEU A 408 -16.37 19.73 -0.21
N ASP A 409 -16.12 20.98 -0.57
CA ASP A 409 -15.32 21.93 0.23
C ASP A 409 -15.97 22.19 1.60
N GLU A 410 -17.30 22.30 1.68
CA GLU A 410 -18.05 22.48 2.95
C GLU A 410 -17.83 21.35 3.96
N ILE A 411 -17.56 20.14 3.48
CA ILE A 411 -17.26 18.96 4.32
C ILE A 411 -15.74 18.70 4.42
N GLY A 412 -14.92 19.65 3.98
CA GLY A 412 -13.46 19.63 4.08
C GLY A 412 -12.78 18.70 3.09
N LEU A 413 -13.41 18.40 1.94
CA LEU A 413 -12.87 17.56 0.87
C LEU A 413 -12.53 18.41 -0.36
N GLU A 414 -11.29 18.89 -0.42
CA GLU A 414 -10.86 19.89 -1.41
C GLU A 414 -10.54 19.27 -2.78
N ALA A 415 -11.17 19.78 -3.84
CA ALA A 415 -10.83 19.47 -5.23
C ALA A 415 -9.60 20.26 -5.74
N ASN A 416 -9.36 21.44 -5.16
CA ASN A 416 -8.21 22.30 -5.46
C ASN A 416 -7.36 22.54 -4.19
N PRO A 417 -6.80 21.48 -3.59
CA PRO A 417 -6.03 21.59 -2.37
C PRO A 417 -4.69 22.29 -2.61
N SER A 418 -4.07 22.77 -1.52
CA SER A 418 -2.67 23.18 -1.56
C SER A 418 -1.77 22.03 -2.05
N PRO A 419 -0.60 22.33 -2.66
CA PRO A 419 0.38 21.31 -3.02
C PRO A 419 0.79 20.43 -1.84
N TRP A 420 0.87 21.01 -0.63
CA TRP A 420 1.20 20.30 0.61
C TRP A 420 0.14 19.27 0.99
N ARG A 421 -1.13 19.67 0.97
CA ARG A 421 -2.25 18.78 1.27
C ARG A 421 -2.41 17.68 0.22
N ARG A 422 -2.24 18.03 -1.06
CA ARG A 422 -2.31 17.09 -2.19
C ARG A 422 -1.25 15.98 -2.07
N ASN A 423 0.00 16.37 -1.85
CA ASN A 423 1.16 15.51 -2.03
C ASN A 423 1.70 14.88 -0.74
N THR A 424 1.05 15.12 0.40
CA THR A 424 1.41 14.48 1.67
C THR A 424 0.61 13.19 1.90
N MET A 425 1.31 12.12 2.28
CA MET A 425 0.72 10.87 2.76
C MET A 425 1.26 10.50 4.13
N ALA A 426 0.43 9.81 4.92
CA ALA A 426 0.86 9.30 6.22
C ALA A 426 0.30 7.90 6.49
N CYS A 427 1.11 7.07 7.14
CA CYS A 427 0.63 5.80 7.66
C CYS A 427 -0.20 6.01 8.93
N THR A 428 -0.72 4.94 9.56
CA THR A 428 -1.49 5.06 10.81
C THR A 428 -0.68 5.64 11.98
N GLY A 429 0.62 5.33 12.08
CA GLY A 429 1.46 5.84 13.17
C GLY A 429 1.13 5.28 14.54
N ILE A 430 1.74 5.87 15.58
CA ILE A 430 1.67 5.37 16.96
C ILE A 430 0.27 5.41 17.56
N GLU A 431 -0.63 6.24 17.01
CA GLU A 431 -2.02 6.36 17.46
C GLU A 431 -2.71 4.99 17.58
N PHE A 432 -2.52 4.10 16.59
CA PHE A 432 -3.09 2.75 16.62
C PHE A 432 -2.13 1.63 16.23
N CYS A 433 -0.98 1.91 15.61
CA CYS A 433 -0.09 0.87 15.11
C CYS A 433 0.90 0.40 16.18
N LYS A 434 0.88 -0.91 16.48
CA LYS A 434 1.82 -1.54 17.42
C LYS A 434 3.29 -1.53 16.99
N LEU A 435 3.56 -1.29 15.71
CA LEU A 435 4.93 -1.26 15.18
C LEU A 435 5.49 0.16 15.06
N ALA A 436 4.65 1.18 15.27
CA ALA A 436 5.06 2.56 15.13
C ALA A 436 5.85 3.04 16.35
N ILE A 437 6.79 3.93 16.08
CA ILE A 437 7.68 4.57 17.04
C ILE A 437 7.30 6.03 17.23
N VAL A 438 6.61 6.64 16.27
CA VAL A 438 6.24 8.06 16.29
C VAL A 438 4.83 8.26 15.76
N ASP A 439 4.22 9.40 16.12
CA ASP A 439 2.98 9.86 15.51
C ASP A 439 3.21 10.27 14.05
N THR A 440 2.19 10.05 13.21
CA THR A 440 2.26 10.36 11.78
C THR A 440 1.09 11.13 11.24
N LYS A 441 -0.17 10.71 11.41
CA LYS A 441 -1.29 11.42 10.79
C LYS A 441 -1.47 12.82 11.38
N ASN A 442 -1.44 12.96 12.70
CA ASN A 442 -1.53 14.30 13.32
C ASN A 442 -0.29 15.14 13.02
N ARG A 443 0.89 14.49 12.98
CA ARG A 443 2.14 15.17 12.63
C ARG A 443 2.14 15.70 11.20
N ALA A 444 1.61 14.92 10.27
CA ALA A 444 1.50 15.29 8.86
C ALA A 444 0.44 16.37 8.65
N ASP A 445 -0.67 16.32 9.38
CA ASP A 445 -1.69 17.37 9.38
C ASP A 445 -1.08 18.72 9.81
N LEU A 446 -0.39 18.75 10.96
CA LEU A 446 0.33 19.94 11.42
C LEU A 446 1.37 20.43 10.39
N LEU A 447 2.13 19.52 9.79
CA LEU A 447 3.12 19.88 8.78
C LEU A 447 2.47 20.52 7.55
N ILE A 448 1.34 19.98 7.08
CA ILE A 448 0.57 20.56 5.97
C ILE A 448 0.14 22.00 6.32
N GLU A 449 -0.43 22.21 7.52
CA GLU A 449 -0.88 23.53 7.97
C GLU A 449 0.27 24.54 8.03
N GLU A 450 1.40 24.15 8.62
CA GLU A 450 2.58 25.01 8.71
C GLU A 450 3.15 25.35 7.33
N MET A 451 3.31 24.37 6.43
CA MET A 451 3.89 24.62 5.11
C MET A 451 2.97 25.45 4.21
N GLN A 452 1.65 25.28 4.32
CA GLN A 452 0.69 26.15 3.65
C GLN A 452 0.81 27.61 4.09
N HIS A 453 1.11 27.84 5.37
CA HIS A 453 1.27 29.20 5.89
C HIS A 453 2.63 29.79 5.53
N ARG A 454 3.70 29.01 5.62
CA ARG A 454 5.08 29.47 5.47
C ARG A 454 5.54 29.54 4.01
N ILE A 455 5.05 28.66 3.15
CA ILE A 455 5.42 28.54 1.72
C ILE A 455 4.15 28.31 0.87
N PRO A 456 3.24 29.30 0.80
CA PRO A 456 2.06 29.23 -0.07
C PRO A 456 2.39 29.23 -1.57
N GLU A 457 3.58 29.72 -1.95
CA GLU A 457 4.03 29.96 -3.32
C GLU A 457 4.55 28.73 -4.09
N LEU A 458 4.51 27.54 -3.49
CA LEU A 458 5.08 26.33 -4.12
C LEU A 458 4.38 26.00 -5.46
N ASP A 459 5.13 26.06 -6.55
CA ASP A 459 4.67 25.84 -7.93
C ASP A 459 5.05 24.45 -8.49
N GLU A 460 6.04 23.78 -7.91
CA GLU A 460 6.44 22.41 -8.23
C GLU A 460 5.98 21.44 -7.12
N PRO A 461 5.28 20.33 -7.43
CA PRO A 461 4.81 19.41 -6.41
C PRO A 461 5.96 18.70 -5.70
N ILE A 462 5.99 18.78 -4.37
CA ILE A 462 6.93 18.05 -3.51
C ILE A 462 6.14 17.00 -2.71
N THR A 463 6.45 15.73 -2.91
CA THR A 463 5.81 14.62 -2.19
C THR A 463 6.41 14.40 -0.81
N ILE A 464 5.56 14.33 0.22
CA ILE A 464 5.98 14.10 1.61
C ILE A 464 5.32 12.84 2.16
N ASN A 465 6.14 11.87 2.57
CA ASN A 465 5.67 10.57 3.01
C ASN A 465 6.04 10.28 4.48
N VAL A 466 5.08 10.45 5.39
CA VAL A 466 5.27 10.34 6.85
C VAL A 466 5.02 8.92 7.35
N ASN A 467 6.06 8.26 7.85
CA ASN A 467 6.00 6.86 8.28
C ASN A 467 6.44 6.67 9.73
N GLY A 468 5.65 5.92 10.51
CA GLY A 468 5.89 5.76 11.95
C GLY A 468 7.00 4.78 12.29
N CYS A 469 7.47 3.99 11.32
CA CYS A 469 8.50 2.97 11.50
C CYS A 469 9.15 2.57 10.16
N PRO A 470 10.21 1.73 10.17
CA PRO A 470 10.90 1.29 8.94
C PRO A 470 10.09 0.41 7.97
N ASN A 471 8.84 0.04 8.29
CA ASN A 471 8.02 -0.81 7.41
C ASN A 471 7.58 -0.12 6.12
N SER A 472 7.64 1.21 6.06
CA SER A 472 7.34 2.00 4.86
C SER A 472 5.92 1.76 4.32
N CYS A 473 4.91 1.81 5.21
CA CYS A 473 3.52 1.63 4.81
C CYS A 473 3.01 2.79 3.95
N ALA A 474 3.49 4.01 4.18
CA ALA A 474 3.27 5.20 3.36
C ALA A 474 4.53 5.55 2.55
N ARG A 475 5.33 4.55 2.13
CA ARG A 475 6.29 4.66 1.01
C ARG A 475 7.42 5.70 1.16
N ILE A 476 8.18 5.60 2.24
CA ILE A 476 9.36 6.46 2.54
C ILE A 476 10.26 6.68 1.33
N GLN A 477 10.65 5.60 0.65
CA GLN A 477 11.74 5.64 -0.31
C GLN A 477 11.35 6.24 -1.66
N THR A 478 10.07 6.50 -1.89
CA THR A 478 9.53 6.91 -3.20
C THR A 478 8.92 8.30 -3.14
N ALA A 479 9.31 9.09 -2.14
CA ALA A 479 8.92 10.49 -2.01
C ALA A 479 10.14 11.38 -2.16
N ASP A 480 9.87 12.63 -2.56
CA ASP A 480 10.81 13.73 -2.53
C ASP A 480 11.34 13.93 -1.11
N ILE A 481 10.45 13.92 -0.12
CA ILE A 481 10.78 13.95 1.31
C ILE A 481 10.13 12.74 2.02
N GLY A 482 10.91 11.68 2.15
CA GLY A 482 10.55 10.47 2.89
C GLY A 482 10.93 10.53 4.36
N LEU A 483 9.97 10.39 5.27
CA LEU A 483 10.21 10.49 6.71
C LEU A 483 10.04 9.12 7.39
N LYS A 484 11.15 8.56 7.89
CA LYS A 484 11.17 7.28 8.64
C LYS A 484 11.24 7.52 10.14
N GLY A 485 10.14 7.27 10.83
CA GLY A 485 10.01 7.37 12.27
C GLY A 485 10.98 6.51 13.06
N GLN A 486 11.59 7.11 14.06
CA GLN A 486 12.52 6.50 15.02
C GLN A 486 12.64 7.39 16.27
N LEU A 487 13.32 6.89 17.29
CA LEU A 487 13.77 7.75 18.40
C LEU A 487 15.05 8.50 18.00
N VAL A 488 15.12 9.75 18.42
CA VAL A 488 16.27 10.64 18.22
C VAL A 488 16.71 11.21 19.56
N MET A 489 17.97 11.66 19.65
CA MET A 489 18.50 12.24 20.88
C MET A 489 18.43 13.76 20.79
N GLU A 490 17.83 14.41 21.77
CA GLU A 490 17.76 15.87 21.94
C GLU A 490 17.99 16.17 23.42
N ASP A 491 18.97 17.04 23.74
CA ASP A 491 19.33 17.41 25.12
C ASP A 491 19.49 16.23 26.10
N GLY A 492 20.10 15.14 25.63
CA GLY A 492 20.33 13.94 26.42
C GLY A 492 19.09 13.07 26.66
N LYS A 493 17.95 13.41 26.06
CA LYS A 493 16.69 12.64 26.13
C LYS A 493 16.37 11.99 24.78
N GLN A 494 15.73 10.82 24.82
CA GLN A 494 15.15 10.22 23.63
C GLN A 494 13.77 10.85 23.38
N VAL A 495 13.59 11.42 22.19
CA VAL A 495 12.34 12.02 21.73
C VAL A 495 11.93 11.41 20.38
N GLU A 496 10.68 11.61 20.00
CA GLU A 496 10.20 11.22 18.67
C GLU A 496 10.92 12.03 17.57
N GLY A 497 11.26 11.35 16.47
CA GLY A 497 11.81 12.02 15.31
C GLY A 497 11.88 11.12 14.08
N PHE A 498 12.58 11.62 13.07
CA PHE A 498 12.60 11.01 11.74
C PHE A 498 14.04 10.91 11.21
N GLN A 499 14.33 9.82 10.51
CA GLN A 499 15.40 9.80 9.50
C GLN A 499 14.80 10.23 8.17
N VAL A 500 15.45 11.19 7.51
CA VAL A 500 15.04 11.73 6.22
C VAL A 500 15.64 10.92 5.07
N HIS A 501 14.83 10.69 4.03
CA HIS A 501 15.21 10.13 2.72
C HIS A 501 14.79 11.15 1.67
N LEU A 502 15.70 11.54 0.77
CA LEU A 502 15.45 12.63 -0.18
C LEU A 502 15.56 12.19 -1.65
N GLY A 503 14.69 12.72 -2.49
CA GLY A 503 14.74 12.57 -3.96
C GLY A 503 14.31 11.19 -4.47
N GLY A 504 13.38 10.53 -3.77
CA GLY A 504 12.79 9.27 -4.25
C GLY A 504 11.66 9.53 -5.24
N ALA A 505 11.63 8.79 -6.35
CA ALA A 505 10.60 8.93 -7.39
C ALA A 505 10.28 7.59 -8.05
N LEU A 506 9.09 7.49 -8.66
CA LEU A 506 8.65 6.31 -9.42
C LEU A 506 8.31 6.61 -10.89
N GLY A 507 8.42 7.88 -11.30
CA GLY A 507 8.11 8.35 -12.65
C GLY A 507 9.31 8.24 -13.60
N LEU A 508 9.61 9.33 -14.33
CA LEU A 508 10.65 9.41 -15.37
C LEU A 508 12.04 8.94 -14.90
N THR A 509 12.40 9.22 -13.65
CA THR A 509 13.68 8.82 -13.06
C THR A 509 13.41 7.95 -11.83
N PRO A 510 13.03 6.67 -11.99
CA PRO A 510 12.65 5.83 -10.88
C PRO A 510 13.87 5.52 -10.01
N GLY A 511 13.78 5.86 -8.73
CA GLY A 511 14.90 5.77 -7.80
C GLY A 511 14.43 5.85 -6.35
N PHE A 512 15.21 5.25 -5.46
CA PHE A 512 14.95 5.39 -4.03
C PHE A 512 15.65 6.62 -3.48
N GLY A 513 14.97 7.34 -2.59
CA GLY A 513 15.54 8.49 -1.93
C GLY A 513 16.82 8.15 -1.16
N ARG A 514 17.80 9.06 -1.21
CA ARG A 514 19.08 8.91 -0.51
C ARG A 514 18.96 9.30 0.96
N LYS A 515 19.68 8.59 1.83
CA LYS A 515 19.77 8.93 3.25
C LYS A 515 20.87 9.95 3.46
N LEU A 516 20.60 10.96 4.27
CA LEU A 516 21.61 11.90 4.74
C LEU A 516 22.41 11.31 5.90
N ARG A 517 23.74 11.47 5.88
CA ARG A 517 24.62 10.85 6.87
C ARG A 517 24.46 11.53 8.22
N ALA A 518 24.17 10.76 9.27
CA ALA A 518 24.02 11.25 10.64
C ALA A 518 22.98 12.37 10.81
N HIS A 519 22.06 12.53 9.86
CA HIS A 519 21.01 13.54 9.91
C HIS A 519 19.71 12.91 10.45
N LYS A 520 19.13 13.60 11.43
CA LYS A 520 17.91 13.23 12.14
C LYS A 520 17.18 14.51 12.48
N VAL A 521 15.86 14.48 12.37
CA VAL A 521 15.00 15.63 12.65
C VAL A 521 14.07 15.25 13.80
N THR A 522 13.94 16.09 14.81
CA THR A 522 12.98 15.88 15.89
C THR A 522 11.57 16.09 15.37
N ALA A 523 10.57 15.46 15.97
CA ALA A 523 9.18 15.60 15.52
C ALA A 523 8.68 17.06 15.64
N THR A 524 9.22 17.82 16.60
CA THR A 524 8.94 19.25 16.80
C THR A 524 9.68 20.14 15.80
N GLY A 525 10.93 19.83 15.46
CA GLY A 525 11.72 20.58 14.48
C GLY A 525 11.40 20.25 13.01
N LEU A 526 10.44 19.35 12.76
CA LEU A 526 10.12 18.91 11.41
C LEU A 526 9.63 20.04 10.48
N PRO A 527 8.72 20.95 10.90
CA PRO A 527 8.33 22.08 10.05
C PRO A 527 9.50 22.97 9.66
N ASP A 528 10.38 23.30 10.61
CA ASP A 528 11.54 24.17 10.35
C ASP A 528 12.53 23.52 9.37
N TYR A 529 12.76 22.21 9.50
CA TYR A 529 13.59 21.46 8.56
C TYR A 529 13.01 21.46 7.14
N VAL A 530 11.72 21.15 7.00
CA VAL A 530 11.07 21.10 5.68
C VAL A 530 11.06 22.49 5.06
N GLU A 531 10.82 23.54 5.84
CA GLU A 531 10.90 24.91 5.35
C GLU A 531 12.29 25.26 4.83
N GLY A 532 13.34 25.03 5.63
CA GLY A 532 14.72 25.31 5.23
C GLY A 532 15.11 24.56 3.96
N LEU A 533 14.79 23.27 3.90
CA LEU A 533 15.08 22.42 2.75
C LEU A 533 14.37 22.90 1.47
N VAL A 534 13.09 23.27 1.58
CA VAL A 534 12.29 23.72 0.43
C VAL A 534 12.73 25.11 -0.02
N ARG A 535 13.06 26.02 0.90
CA ARG A 535 13.59 27.35 0.53
C ARG A 535 14.93 27.23 -0.19
N SER A 536 15.85 26.38 0.28
CA SER A 536 17.10 26.10 -0.42
C SER A 536 16.85 25.57 -1.84
N TYR A 537 15.88 24.66 -2.01
CA TYR A 537 15.47 24.19 -3.33
C TYR A 537 14.95 25.33 -4.22
N LEU A 538 14.03 26.16 -3.72
CA LEU A 538 13.46 27.26 -4.48
C LEU A 538 14.50 28.31 -4.87
N ASP A 539 15.50 28.55 -4.02
CA ASP A 539 16.59 29.49 -4.26
C ASP A 539 17.63 28.96 -5.27
N GLU A 540 17.90 27.66 -5.25
CA GLU A 540 18.97 27.03 -6.05
C GLU A 540 18.48 26.35 -7.34
N ARG A 541 17.18 26.09 -7.48
CA ARG A 541 16.64 25.38 -8.64
C ARG A 541 16.83 26.17 -9.93
N THR A 542 16.99 25.41 -11.01
CA THR A 542 16.96 25.93 -12.38
C THR A 542 15.54 25.80 -12.94
N ASP A 543 15.27 26.52 -14.04
CA ASP A 543 13.93 26.55 -14.64
C ASP A 543 13.46 25.12 -15.02
N GLY A 544 12.34 24.71 -14.42
CA GLY A 544 11.73 23.39 -14.66
C GLY A 544 12.46 22.20 -14.01
N GLU A 545 13.44 22.45 -13.15
CA GLU A 545 14.12 21.40 -12.39
C GLU A 545 13.22 20.90 -11.25
N SER A 546 13.07 19.58 -11.14
CA SER A 546 12.31 18.94 -10.06
C SER A 546 13.12 18.87 -8.75
N PHE A 547 12.42 18.69 -7.63
CA PHE A 547 13.07 18.53 -6.33
C PHE A 547 14.05 17.34 -6.31
N ALA A 548 13.68 16.21 -6.90
CA ALA A 548 14.54 15.03 -6.95
C ALA A 548 15.82 15.26 -7.77
N GLU A 549 15.74 16.02 -8.88
CA GLU A 549 16.90 16.41 -9.69
C GLU A 549 17.82 17.35 -8.92
N TRP A 550 17.26 18.36 -8.25
CA TRP A 550 18.04 19.25 -7.39
C TRP A 550 18.76 18.47 -6.28
N VAL A 551 18.06 17.57 -5.56
CA VAL A 551 18.67 16.73 -4.52
C VAL A 551 19.83 15.90 -5.06
N ALA A 552 19.82 15.49 -6.32
CA ALA A 552 20.88 14.68 -6.92
C ALA A 552 22.20 15.48 -7.08
N ARG A 553 22.13 16.81 -7.27
CA ARG A 553 23.29 17.69 -7.43
C ARG A 553 23.61 18.57 -6.22
N ALA A 554 22.65 18.79 -5.32
CA ALA A 554 22.79 19.69 -4.19
C ALA A 554 23.91 19.25 -3.23
N GLU A 555 24.66 20.23 -2.74
CA GLU A 555 25.67 20.04 -1.69
C GLU A 555 25.01 19.57 -0.40
N GLU A 556 25.72 18.76 0.40
CA GLU A 556 25.11 18.10 1.58
C GLU A 556 24.62 19.10 2.64
N ASP A 557 25.21 20.29 2.71
CA ASP A 557 24.83 21.35 3.66
C ASP A 557 23.47 21.97 3.32
N ALA A 558 23.10 22.06 2.03
CA ALA A 558 21.80 22.59 1.59
C ALA A 558 20.63 21.63 1.92
N LEU A 559 20.93 20.39 2.30
CA LEU A 559 19.95 19.34 2.58
C LEU A 559 19.68 19.12 4.08
N ARG A 560 20.35 19.89 4.95
CA ARG A 560 20.43 19.65 6.40
C ARG A 560 19.60 20.59 7.24
#